data_AF-A0A345Z456-F1
#
_entry.id   AF-A0A345Z456-F1
#
_cell.length_a   1.000
_cell.length_b   1.000
_cell.length_c   1.000
_cell.angle_alpha   90.00
_cell.angle_beta   90.00
_cell.angle_gamma   90.00
#
_symmetry.space_group_name_H-M   'P 1'
#
loop_
_entity.id
_entity.type
_entity.pdbx_description
1 polymer ?
#
loop_
_entity_poly.entity_id
_entity_poly.type
_entity_poly.pdbx_seq_one_letter_code
_entity_poly.pdbx_strand_id
1 'polypeptide(L)'
;MLLSDIGISNLKSLVEYYCSELKDIFPNESLLKAELANLSSKIEKENSNEKLEDLIILISDSIDKVESITNNIDIKNEQEMKDFMKSVVFSKIVKSNLESAVTCISKIKYLGNNAEVENLNNSTVNNSFAIQLLKNQISNVMRAFDAFIKKNENSSNFKFFENNLSDVFKADDFNKIVSQTKKLLSANDEFLKAANQEISSKMTGGANDFDNLAFFTISTAKVISESSSFIMTTSIVQDILKQIN
;
A
#
# COMPACT_ATOMS: atom_id res chain seq x y z
N MET A 1 -20.97 -13.70 14.28
CA MET A 1 -20.99 -12.95 13.02
C MET A 1 -19.53 -12.84 12.62
N LEU A 2 -19.14 -13.59 11.60
CA LEU A 2 -17.75 -14.04 11.36
C LEU A 2 -16.84 -12.90 10.94
N LEU A 3 -15.53 -13.18 10.95
CA LEU A 3 -14.38 -12.29 10.77
C LEU A 3 -14.28 -11.70 9.34
N SER A 4 -15.42 -11.20 8.94
CA SER A 4 -16.07 -11.27 7.65
C SER A 4 -15.53 -10.24 6.67
N ASP A 5 -16.23 -9.12 6.63
CA ASP A 5 -16.49 -8.52 5.33
C ASP A 5 -15.52 -7.39 4.94
N ILE A 6 -14.42 -7.19 5.67
CA ILE A 6 -13.67 -5.91 5.61
C ILE A 6 -12.25 -6.05 5.05
N GLY A 7 -11.52 -7.13 5.35
CA GLY A 7 -10.21 -7.41 4.73
C GLY A 7 -10.33 -7.62 3.22
N ILE A 8 -11.37 -8.35 2.78
CA ILE A 8 -11.69 -8.53 1.37
C ILE A 8 -12.07 -7.20 0.72
N SER A 9 -12.87 -6.35 1.38
CA SER A 9 -13.26 -5.05 0.79
C SER A 9 -12.06 -4.16 0.50
N ASN A 10 -11.08 -4.09 1.41
CA ASN A 10 -9.89 -3.28 1.16
C ASN A 10 -8.97 -3.89 0.10
N LEU A 11 -8.81 -5.22 0.07
CA LEU A 11 -8.08 -5.89 -1.02
C LEU A 11 -8.76 -5.69 -2.37
N LYS A 12 -10.11 -5.75 -2.41
CA LYS A 12 -10.91 -5.42 -3.59
C LYS A 12 -10.63 -3.98 -4.04
N SER A 13 -10.75 -3.01 -3.15
CA SER A 13 -10.48 -1.60 -3.47
C SER A 13 -9.03 -1.35 -3.91
N LEU A 14 -8.05 -2.03 -3.30
CA LEU A 14 -6.65 -1.95 -3.71
C LEU A 14 -6.46 -2.44 -5.15
N VAL A 15 -7.12 -3.55 -5.51
CA VAL A 15 -6.99 -4.11 -6.85
C VAL A 15 -7.85 -3.39 -7.88
N GLU A 16 -9.04 -2.91 -7.52
CA GLU A 16 -9.82 -2.00 -8.35
C GLU A 16 -9.02 -0.75 -8.70
N TYR A 17 -8.33 -0.17 -7.70
CA TYR A 17 -7.46 0.96 -7.91
C TYR A 17 -6.30 0.61 -8.85
N TYR A 18 -5.58 -0.49 -8.59
CA TYR A 18 -4.50 -0.99 -9.44
C TYR A 18 -4.96 -1.20 -10.90
N CYS A 19 -6.06 -1.91 -11.10
CA CYS A 19 -6.62 -2.15 -12.42
C CYS A 19 -7.05 -0.86 -13.10
N SER A 20 -7.61 0.10 -12.37
CA SER A 20 -8.00 1.41 -12.93
C SER A 20 -6.79 2.22 -13.38
N GLU A 21 -5.71 2.24 -12.58
CA GLU A 21 -4.51 3.00 -12.87
C GLU A 21 -3.73 2.41 -14.06
N LEU A 22 -3.83 1.09 -14.27
CA LEU A 22 -3.16 0.39 -15.35
C LEU A 22 -4.05 0.12 -16.57
N LYS A 23 -5.34 0.51 -16.55
CA LYS A 23 -6.27 0.20 -17.64
C LYS A 23 -5.84 0.76 -19.00
N ASP A 24 -5.24 1.94 -18.96
CA ASP A 24 -4.91 2.73 -20.15
C ASP A 24 -3.40 2.76 -20.46
N ILE A 25 -2.57 2.08 -19.66
CA ILE A 25 -1.14 1.91 -20.01
C ILE A 25 -1.01 0.92 -21.16
N PHE A 26 -0.12 1.20 -22.11
CA PHE A 26 0.09 0.36 -23.29
C PHE A 26 -1.24 -0.04 -23.97
N PRO A 27 -2.01 0.92 -24.53
CA PRO A 27 -3.35 0.67 -25.02
C PRO A 27 -3.44 -0.34 -26.18
N ASN A 28 -2.30 -0.71 -26.78
CA ASN A 28 -2.23 -1.73 -27.84
C ASN A 28 -1.86 -3.12 -27.31
N GLU A 29 -1.50 -3.27 -26.03
CA GLU A 29 -1.09 -4.55 -25.46
C GLU A 29 -2.28 -5.39 -24.97
N SER A 30 -2.75 -6.25 -25.86
CA SER A 30 -3.94 -7.09 -25.62
C SER A 30 -3.78 -8.07 -24.46
N LEU A 31 -2.56 -8.60 -24.22
CA LEU A 31 -2.27 -9.50 -23.11
C LEU A 31 -2.41 -8.79 -21.76
N LEU A 32 -1.90 -7.56 -21.66
CA LEU A 32 -1.99 -6.75 -20.45
C LEU A 32 -3.45 -6.45 -20.11
N LYS A 33 -4.24 -6.02 -21.10
CA LYS A 33 -5.68 -5.77 -20.93
C LYS A 33 -6.43 -7.01 -20.48
N ALA A 34 -6.12 -8.17 -21.06
CA ALA A 34 -6.74 -9.44 -20.70
C ALA A 34 -6.45 -9.82 -19.24
N GLU A 35 -5.20 -9.66 -18.78
CA GLU A 35 -4.83 -10.00 -17.40
C GLU A 35 -5.45 -9.05 -16.37
N LEU A 36 -5.50 -7.73 -16.65
CA LEU A 36 -6.17 -6.76 -15.77
C LEU A 36 -7.68 -7.00 -15.68
N ALA A 37 -8.32 -7.35 -16.80
CA ALA A 37 -9.75 -7.70 -16.83
C ALA A 37 -10.01 -9.02 -16.07
N ASN A 38 -9.14 -10.02 -16.23
CA ASN A 38 -9.20 -11.30 -15.52
C ASN A 38 -9.08 -11.10 -14.01
N LEU A 39 -8.11 -10.30 -13.57
CA LEU A 39 -7.90 -9.96 -12.17
C LEU A 39 -9.13 -9.27 -11.57
N SER A 40 -9.66 -8.24 -12.24
CA SER A 40 -10.87 -7.54 -11.82
C SER A 40 -12.06 -8.49 -11.69
N SER A 41 -12.29 -9.34 -12.70
CA SER A 41 -13.42 -10.29 -12.71
C SER A 41 -13.33 -11.35 -11.60
N LYS A 42 -12.12 -11.82 -11.29
CA LYS A 42 -11.91 -12.85 -10.25
C LYS A 42 -12.14 -12.30 -8.86
N ILE A 43 -11.73 -11.06 -8.63
CA ILE A 43 -11.85 -10.39 -7.34
C ILE A 43 -13.29 -10.01 -7.04
N GLU A 44 -14.05 -9.53 -8.03
CA GLU A 44 -15.48 -9.25 -7.87
C GLU A 44 -16.28 -10.48 -7.40
N LYS A 45 -15.90 -11.67 -7.86
CA LYS A 45 -16.58 -12.94 -7.56
C LYS A 45 -16.25 -13.53 -6.19
N GLU A 46 -15.15 -13.11 -5.56
CA GLU A 46 -14.73 -13.67 -4.27
C GLU A 46 -15.34 -12.87 -3.11
N ASN A 47 -16.19 -13.52 -2.31
CA ASN A 47 -16.87 -12.92 -1.18
C ASN A 47 -16.62 -13.71 0.13
N SER A 48 -15.84 -14.80 0.08
CA SER A 48 -15.59 -15.65 1.24
C SER A 48 -14.26 -15.33 1.91
N ASN A 49 -14.33 -15.03 3.20
CA ASN A 49 -13.17 -14.70 4.03
C ASN A 49 -12.33 -15.90 4.43
N GLU A 50 -12.88 -17.10 4.29
CA GLU A 50 -12.10 -18.34 4.39
C GLU A 50 -11.04 -18.45 3.29
N LYS A 51 -11.14 -17.62 2.25
CA LYS A 51 -10.24 -17.57 1.09
C LYS A 51 -9.41 -16.30 1.04
N LEU A 52 -9.24 -15.57 2.16
CA LEU A 52 -8.43 -14.35 2.18
C LEU A 52 -6.99 -14.62 1.72
N GLU A 53 -6.39 -15.74 2.15
CA GLU A 53 -5.04 -16.15 1.74
C GLU A 53 -5.01 -16.56 0.26
N ASP A 54 -6.00 -17.33 -0.21
CA ASP A 54 -6.14 -17.69 -1.63
C ASP A 54 -6.30 -16.45 -2.51
N LEU A 55 -7.05 -15.45 -2.05
CA LEU A 55 -7.25 -14.18 -2.71
C LEU A 55 -5.93 -13.40 -2.78
N ILE A 56 -5.17 -13.34 -1.70
CA ILE A 56 -3.85 -12.70 -1.68
C ILE A 56 -2.88 -13.38 -2.66
N ILE A 57 -2.84 -14.71 -2.68
CA ILE A 57 -2.01 -15.49 -3.60
C ILE A 57 -2.42 -15.20 -5.05
N LEU A 58 -3.72 -15.25 -5.34
CA LEU A 58 -4.26 -14.98 -6.66
C LEU A 58 -3.92 -13.58 -7.15
N ILE A 59 -4.03 -12.57 -6.27
CA ILE A 59 -3.66 -11.20 -6.61
C ILE A 59 -2.14 -11.13 -6.89
N SER A 60 -1.32 -11.74 -6.03
CA SER A 60 0.14 -11.76 -6.21
C SER A 60 0.55 -12.37 -7.55
N ASP A 61 0.02 -13.55 -7.88
CA ASP A 61 0.30 -14.25 -9.14
C ASP A 61 -0.09 -13.42 -10.37
N SER A 62 -1.22 -12.72 -10.31
CA SER A 62 -1.67 -11.85 -11.40
C SER A 62 -0.79 -10.60 -11.53
N ILE A 63 -0.28 -10.04 -10.43
CA ILE A 63 0.67 -8.92 -10.51
C ILE A 63 1.99 -9.39 -11.13
N ASP A 64 2.49 -10.57 -10.77
CA ASP A 64 3.70 -11.15 -11.36
C ASP A 64 3.56 -11.34 -12.87
N LYS A 65 2.37 -11.75 -13.33
CA LYS A 65 2.06 -11.83 -14.77
C LYS A 65 2.03 -10.47 -15.43
N VAL A 66 1.40 -9.48 -14.81
CA VAL A 66 1.37 -8.10 -15.32
C VAL A 66 2.79 -7.55 -15.44
N GLU A 67 3.63 -7.69 -14.42
CA GLU A 67 5.04 -7.27 -14.47
C GLU A 67 5.81 -8.01 -15.56
N SER A 68 5.61 -9.32 -15.70
CA SER A 68 6.26 -10.09 -16.76
C SER A 68 5.84 -9.63 -18.15
N ILE A 69 4.58 -9.25 -18.36
CA ILE A 69 4.11 -8.70 -19.63
C ILE A 69 4.77 -7.34 -19.85
N THR A 70 4.68 -6.43 -18.88
CA THR A 70 5.24 -5.08 -18.94
C THR A 70 6.74 -5.09 -19.24
N ASN A 71 7.51 -5.97 -18.60
CA ASN A 71 8.97 -6.08 -18.78
C ASN A 71 9.37 -6.58 -20.19
N ASN A 72 8.46 -7.19 -20.94
CA ASN A 72 8.70 -7.66 -22.30
C ASN A 72 8.26 -6.65 -23.38
N ILE A 73 7.68 -5.51 -22.99
CA ILE A 73 7.26 -4.47 -23.93
C ILE A 73 8.51 -3.71 -24.39
N ASP A 74 8.68 -3.62 -25.71
CA ASP A 74 9.73 -2.81 -26.34
C ASP A 74 9.36 -1.33 -26.27
N ILE A 75 10.12 -0.55 -25.49
CA ILE A 75 9.86 0.87 -25.23
C ILE A 75 10.46 1.72 -26.35
N LYS A 76 9.61 2.36 -27.15
CA LYS A 76 9.98 3.12 -28.36
C LYS A 76 9.84 4.61 -28.21
N ASN A 77 9.11 5.09 -27.21
CA ASN A 77 8.87 6.52 -27.01
C ASN A 77 8.73 6.90 -25.53
N GLU A 78 8.69 8.22 -25.28
CA GLU A 78 8.60 8.78 -23.93
C GLU A 78 7.30 8.40 -23.21
N GLN A 79 6.17 8.29 -23.92
CA GLN A 79 4.90 7.91 -23.31
C GLN A 79 4.94 6.45 -22.83
N GLU A 80 5.49 5.54 -23.64
CA GLU A 80 5.68 4.13 -23.26
C GLU A 80 6.64 3.97 -22.07
N MET A 81 7.67 4.83 -21.97
CA MET A 81 8.54 4.86 -20.78
C MET A 81 7.78 5.31 -19.52
N LYS A 82 6.91 6.33 -19.63
CA LYS A 82 6.06 6.78 -18.53
C LYS A 82 5.09 5.68 -18.10
N ASP A 83 4.48 4.99 -19.07
CA ASP A 83 3.57 3.86 -18.83
C ASP A 83 4.29 2.69 -18.17
N PHE A 84 5.51 2.36 -18.60
CA PHE A 84 6.37 1.35 -17.97
C PHE A 84 6.64 1.68 -16.50
N MET A 85 7.10 2.90 -16.23
CA MET A 85 7.38 3.35 -14.86
C MET A 85 6.13 3.35 -13.99
N LYS A 86 4.98 3.77 -14.54
CA LYS A 86 3.68 3.71 -13.87
C LYS A 86 3.35 2.26 -13.47
N SER A 87 3.43 1.32 -14.40
CA SER A 87 3.21 -0.11 -14.14
C SER A 87 4.09 -0.62 -13.00
N VAL A 88 5.41 -0.41 -13.09
CA VAL A 88 6.37 -0.89 -12.06
C VAL A 88 6.07 -0.31 -10.69
N VAL A 89 5.77 0.99 -10.61
CA VAL A 89 5.43 1.68 -9.36
C VAL A 89 4.18 1.09 -8.72
N PHE A 90 3.09 0.96 -9.48
CA PHE A 90 1.83 0.46 -8.94
C PHE A 90 1.91 -1.02 -8.58
N SER A 91 2.62 -1.85 -9.35
CA SER A 91 2.82 -3.27 -9.02
C SER A 91 3.58 -3.43 -7.70
N LYS A 92 4.62 -2.63 -7.46
CA LYS A 92 5.34 -2.58 -6.18
C LYS A 92 4.45 -2.14 -5.02
N ILE A 93 3.63 -1.11 -5.22
CA ILE A 93 2.69 -0.63 -4.19
C ILE A 93 1.76 -1.77 -3.77
N VAL A 94 1.13 -2.45 -4.73
CA VAL A 94 0.19 -3.53 -4.42
C VAL A 94 0.90 -4.72 -3.74
N LYS A 95 2.06 -5.15 -4.26
CA LYS A 95 2.86 -6.23 -3.64
C LYS A 95 3.22 -5.95 -2.19
N SER A 96 3.72 -4.74 -1.90
CA SER A 96 4.05 -4.32 -0.53
C SER A 96 2.83 -4.36 0.39
N ASN A 97 1.66 -3.96 -0.10
CA ASN A 97 0.41 -4.06 0.66
C ASN A 97 0.00 -5.52 0.92
N LEU A 98 0.17 -6.42 -0.06
CA LEU A 98 -0.12 -7.85 0.09
C LEU A 98 0.83 -8.51 1.10
N GLU A 99 2.14 -8.25 1.01
CA GLU A 99 3.15 -8.78 1.95
C GLU A 99 2.85 -8.35 3.39
N SER A 100 2.48 -7.09 3.59
CA SER A 100 2.07 -6.57 4.89
C SER A 100 0.78 -7.22 5.40
N ALA A 101 -0.21 -7.45 4.52
CA ALA A 101 -1.42 -8.17 4.87
C ALA A 101 -1.11 -9.61 5.34
N VAL A 102 -0.28 -10.36 4.60
CA VAL A 102 0.18 -11.72 4.98
C VAL A 102 0.91 -11.71 6.32
N THR A 103 1.83 -10.76 6.50
CA THR A 103 2.60 -10.63 7.75
C THR A 103 1.69 -10.31 8.93
N CYS A 104 0.66 -9.48 8.72
CA CYS A 104 -0.32 -9.15 9.74
C CYS A 104 -1.17 -10.37 10.12
N ILE A 105 -1.74 -11.06 9.13
CA ILE A 105 -2.59 -12.24 9.32
C ILE A 105 -1.83 -13.34 10.07
N SER A 106 -0.60 -13.66 9.63
CA SER A 106 0.23 -14.70 10.25
C SER A 106 0.58 -14.39 11.71
N LYS A 107 0.96 -13.14 12.03
CA LYS A 107 1.30 -12.71 13.39
C LYS A 107 0.09 -12.72 14.32
N ILE A 108 -1.08 -12.33 13.84
CA ILE A 108 -2.29 -12.30 14.66
C ILE A 108 -2.84 -13.72 14.88
N LYS A 109 -2.83 -14.59 13.85
CA LYS A 109 -3.15 -16.02 14.01
C LYS A 109 -2.26 -16.67 15.07
N TYR A 110 -0.96 -16.38 15.06
CA TYR A 110 -0.02 -16.88 16.07
C TYR A 110 -0.37 -16.45 17.50
N LEU A 111 -0.89 -15.23 17.69
CA LEU A 111 -1.26 -14.74 19.02
C LEU A 111 -2.60 -15.27 19.52
N GLY A 112 -3.59 -15.39 18.63
CA GLY A 112 -4.88 -16.02 18.98
C GLY A 112 -4.67 -17.42 19.54
N ASN A 113 -3.80 -18.21 18.91
CA ASN A 113 -3.49 -19.58 19.33
C ASN A 113 -2.69 -19.65 20.66
N ASN A 114 -1.89 -18.63 21.01
CA ASN A 114 -1.09 -18.64 22.24
C ASN A 114 -1.85 -18.04 23.44
N ALA A 115 -2.78 -17.11 23.22
CA ALA A 115 -3.59 -16.54 24.29
C ALA A 115 -4.53 -17.59 24.93
N GLU A 116 -4.97 -18.59 24.15
CA GLU A 116 -5.69 -19.77 24.63
C GLU A 116 -4.86 -20.67 25.55
N VAL A 117 -3.53 -20.62 25.44
CA VAL A 117 -2.60 -21.45 26.24
C VAL A 117 -2.27 -20.79 27.59
N GLU A 118 -2.30 -19.46 27.68
CA GLU A 118 -1.73 -18.72 28.82
C GLU A 118 -2.75 -18.03 29.76
N ASN A 119 -4.07 -18.17 29.54
CA ASN A 119 -5.12 -17.56 30.42
C ASN A 119 -4.93 -16.04 30.64
N LEU A 120 -4.37 -15.33 29.66
CA LEU A 120 -4.20 -13.88 29.73
C LEU A 120 -5.52 -13.16 29.43
N ASN A 121 -5.68 -11.92 29.92
CA ASN A 121 -6.79 -11.08 29.48
C ASN A 121 -6.56 -10.70 28.01
N ASN A 122 -7.19 -11.45 27.11
CA ASN A 122 -7.04 -11.36 25.65
C ASN A 122 -7.13 -9.92 25.13
N SER A 123 -8.00 -9.09 25.71
CA SER A 123 -8.19 -7.71 25.26
C SER A 123 -6.95 -6.83 25.41
N THR A 124 -6.25 -6.94 26.55
CA THR A 124 -5.10 -6.06 26.85
C THR A 124 -3.85 -6.50 26.09
N VAL A 125 -3.61 -7.81 25.99
CA VAL A 125 -2.47 -8.39 25.26
C VAL A 125 -2.60 -8.12 23.76
N ASN A 126 -3.79 -8.34 23.21
CA ASN A 126 -4.03 -8.13 21.78
C ASN A 126 -3.92 -6.65 21.40
N ASN A 127 -4.40 -5.72 22.23
CA ASN A 127 -4.23 -4.28 22.00
C ASN A 127 -2.78 -3.84 22.08
N SER A 128 -2.02 -4.28 23.09
CA SER A 128 -0.59 -3.94 23.21
C SER A 128 0.23 -4.45 22.03
N PHE A 129 -0.03 -5.69 21.58
CA PHE A 129 0.64 -6.23 20.41
C PHE A 129 0.25 -5.49 19.12
N ALA A 130 -1.04 -5.24 18.91
CA ALA A 130 -1.54 -4.49 17.77
C ALA A 130 -0.85 -3.11 17.68
N ILE A 131 -0.75 -2.40 18.79
CA ILE A 131 -0.04 -1.11 18.86
C ILE A 131 1.42 -1.28 18.44
N GLN A 132 2.13 -2.30 18.92
CA GLN A 132 3.53 -2.55 18.53
C GLN A 132 3.68 -2.88 17.04
N LEU A 133 2.80 -3.72 16.49
CA LEU A 133 2.78 -4.05 15.07
C LEU A 133 2.59 -2.79 14.22
N LEU A 134 1.61 -1.96 14.57
CA LEU A 134 1.31 -0.72 13.86
C LEU A 134 2.41 0.32 14.00
N LYS A 135 3.07 0.40 15.17
CA LYS A 135 4.24 1.27 15.38
C LYS A 135 5.45 0.85 14.54
N ASN A 136 5.66 -0.45 14.36
CA ASN A 136 6.71 -0.93 13.47
C ASN A 136 6.40 -0.56 12.01
N GLN A 137 5.14 -0.70 11.57
CA GLN A 137 4.76 -0.35 10.21
C GLN A 137 4.86 1.15 9.93
N ILE A 138 4.34 2.02 10.82
CA ILE A 138 4.47 3.47 10.63
C ILE A 138 5.95 3.92 10.66
N SER A 139 6.81 3.23 11.39
CA SER A 139 8.27 3.49 11.37
C SER A 139 8.89 3.18 9.99
N ASN A 140 8.36 2.23 9.23
CA ASN A 140 8.80 1.98 7.85
C ASN A 140 8.44 3.18 6.96
N VAL A 141 7.22 3.70 7.10
CA VAL A 141 6.76 4.89 6.38
C VAL A 141 7.65 6.09 6.68
N MET A 142 7.93 6.34 7.96
CA MET A 142 8.82 7.43 8.39
C MET A 142 10.22 7.28 7.81
N ARG A 143 10.81 6.08 7.83
CA ARG A 143 12.14 5.83 7.23
C ARG A 143 12.15 6.08 5.72
N ALA A 144 11.11 5.65 5.01
CA ALA A 144 10.98 5.91 3.58
C ALA A 144 10.83 7.41 3.29
N PHE A 145 10.03 8.11 4.10
CA PHE A 145 9.81 9.55 3.98
C PHE A 145 11.07 10.36 4.30
N ASP A 146 11.80 10.03 5.37
CA ASP A 146 13.07 10.66 5.72
C ASP A 146 14.12 10.51 4.60
N ALA A 147 14.18 9.33 3.99
CA ALA A 147 15.07 9.07 2.86
C ALA A 147 14.69 9.90 1.62
N PHE A 148 13.39 10.09 1.39
CA PHE A 148 12.85 10.95 0.34
C PHE A 148 13.18 12.43 0.61
N ILE A 149 12.95 12.94 1.83
CA ILE A 149 13.21 14.35 2.18
C ILE A 149 14.71 14.68 2.17
N LYS A 150 15.57 13.81 2.70
CA LYS A 150 17.03 14.06 2.74
C LYS A 150 17.66 14.32 1.36
N LYS A 151 17.07 13.77 0.31
CA LYS A 151 17.55 13.93 -1.07
C LYS A 151 16.82 15.03 -1.85
N ASN A 152 15.78 15.63 -1.29
CA ASN A 152 14.96 16.66 -1.91
C ASN A 152 14.89 17.87 -0.97
N GLU A 153 15.80 18.83 -1.13
CA GLU A 153 16.03 19.94 -0.20
C GLU A 153 14.84 20.91 0.03
N ASN A 154 13.72 20.73 -0.68
CA ASN A 154 12.49 21.52 -0.51
C ASN A 154 11.43 20.78 0.34
N SER A 155 11.64 20.71 1.67
CA SER A 155 10.75 20.00 2.61
C SER A 155 9.46 20.75 2.98
N SER A 156 9.29 22.01 2.57
CA SER A 156 8.11 22.81 2.93
C SER A 156 6.80 22.23 2.42
N ASN A 157 6.83 21.49 1.30
CA ASN A 157 5.63 21.01 0.61
C ASN A 157 5.01 19.75 1.22
N PHE A 158 5.69 19.09 2.17
CA PHE A 158 5.24 17.80 2.72
C PHE A 158 5.11 17.76 4.25
N LYS A 159 5.21 18.92 4.94
CA LYS A 159 5.09 19.01 6.40
C LYS A 159 3.76 18.48 6.94
N PHE A 160 2.67 18.65 6.19
CA PHE A 160 1.37 18.11 6.60
C PHE A 160 1.40 16.58 6.69
N PHE A 161 2.04 15.92 5.73
CA PHE A 161 2.22 14.47 5.73
C PHE A 161 3.13 14.02 6.88
N GLU A 162 4.27 14.67 7.07
CA GLU A 162 5.22 14.42 8.16
C GLU A 162 4.58 14.52 9.55
N ASN A 163 3.76 15.56 9.77
CA ASN A 163 3.06 15.77 11.03
C ASN A 163 2.08 14.62 11.33
N ASN A 164 1.33 14.16 10.32
CA ASN A 164 0.40 13.05 10.49
C ASN A 164 1.13 11.72 10.78
N LEU A 165 2.27 11.45 10.11
CA LEU A 165 3.11 10.28 10.45
C LEU A 165 3.58 10.31 11.90
N SER A 166 4.07 11.48 12.33
CA SER A 166 4.54 11.69 13.70
C SER A 166 3.43 11.52 14.75
N ASP A 167 2.23 12.01 14.46
CA ASP A 167 1.07 11.91 15.33
C ASP A 167 0.60 10.45 15.49
N VAL A 168 0.63 9.66 14.42
CA VAL A 168 0.37 8.22 14.47
C VAL A 168 1.42 7.51 15.31
N PHE A 169 2.71 7.78 15.08
CA PHE A 169 3.81 7.12 15.81
C PHE A 169 3.79 7.41 17.31
N LYS A 170 3.43 8.64 17.70
CA LYS A 170 3.31 9.07 19.11
C LYS A 170 2.05 8.53 19.79
N ALA A 171 1.06 8.03 19.06
CA ALA A 171 -0.14 7.47 19.66
C ALA A 171 0.20 6.21 20.48
N ASP A 172 -0.39 6.13 21.66
CA ASP A 172 -0.18 5.14 22.70
C ASP A 172 -1.42 4.26 22.93
N ASP A 173 -2.53 4.64 22.32
CA ASP A 173 -3.80 3.94 22.35
C ASP A 173 -4.23 3.50 20.94
N PHE A 174 -4.87 2.34 20.86
CA PHE A 174 -5.29 1.75 19.59
C PHE A 174 -6.35 2.61 18.87
N ASN A 175 -7.35 3.12 19.58
CA ASN A 175 -8.39 3.96 18.98
C ASN A 175 -7.81 5.28 18.46
N LYS A 176 -6.80 5.81 19.14
CA LYS A 176 -6.05 6.97 18.69
C LYS A 176 -5.25 6.68 17.41
N ILE A 177 -4.58 5.53 17.30
CA ILE A 177 -3.90 5.11 16.07
C ILE A 177 -4.91 5.00 14.91
N VAL A 178 -6.05 4.37 15.13
CA VAL A 178 -7.13 4.25 14.12
C VAL A 178 -7.64 5.63 13.70
N SER A 179 -7.89 6.53 14.65
CA SER A 179 -8.33 7.90 14.36
C SER A 179 -7.31 8.67 13.52
N GLN A 180 -6.02 8.57 13.85
CA GLN A 180 -4.97 9.26 13.11
C GLN A 180 -4.71 8.62 11.73
N THR A 181 -4.94 7.32 11.57
CA THR A 181 -4.84 6.62 10.28
C THR A 181 -5.81 7.20 9.25
N LYS A 182 -7.03 7.60 9.68
CA LYS A 182 -7.99 8.28 8.79
C LYS A 182 -7.47 9.62 8.31
N LYS A 183 -6.75 10.37 9.15
CA LYS A 183 -6.12 11.64 8.74
C LYS A 183 -4.92 11.40 7.82
N LEU A 184 -4.16 10.34 8.08
CA LEU A 184 -3.05 9.93 7.22
C LEU A 184 -3.53 9.55 5.81
N LEU A 185 -4.71 8.94 5.67
CA LEU A 185 -5.32 8.70 4.36
C LEU A 185 -5.52 10.00 3.57
N SER A 186 -6.10 11.03 4.19
CA SER A 186 -6.22 12.35 3.54
C SER A 186 -4.86 12.99 3.24
N ALA A 187 -3.89 12.82 4.14
CA ALA A 187 -2.54 13.31 3.94
C ALA A 187 -1.78 12.60 2.81
N ASN A 188 -2.08 11.31 2.55
CA ASN A 188 -1.56 10.58 1.38
C ASN A 188 -2.03 11.22 0.07
N ASP A 189 -3.32 11.57 -0.03
CA ASP A 189 -3.87 12.21 -1.23
C ASP A 189 -3.24 13.57 -1.48
N GLU A 190 -3.04 14.36 -0.44
CA GLU A 190 -2.36 15.66 -0.52
C GLU A 190 -0.88 15.52 -0.90
N PHE A 191 -0.18 14.56 -0.29
CA PHE A 191 1.21 14.23 -0.64
C PHE A 191 1.33 13.84 -2.11
N LEU A 192 0.45 12.95 -2.60
CA LEU A 192 0.45 12.51 -3.99
C LEU A 192 0.16 13.67 -4.96
N LYS A 193 -0.83 14.52 -4.66
CA LYS A 193 -1.14 15.71 -5.47
C LYS A 193 0.06 16.66 -5.56
N ALA A 194 0.68 16.97 -4.43
CA ALA A 194 1.85 17.84 -4.38
C ALA A 194 3.05 17.24 -5.13
N ALA A 195 3.31 15.94 -4.96
CA ALA A 195 4.38 15.25 -5.68
C ALA A 195 4.14 15.23 -7.20
N ASN A 196 2.90 15.01 -7.65
CA ASN A 196 2.56 15.03 -9.08
C ASN A 196 2.70 16.43 -9.71
N GLN A 197 2.37 17.48 -8.96
CA GLN A 197 2.62 18.86 -9.39
C GLN A 197 4.12 19.13 -9.53
N GLU A 198 4.92 18.67 -8.56
CA GLU A 198 6.36 18.85 -8.57
C GLU A 198 7.02 18.10 -9.74
N ILE A 199 6.60 16.84 -9.99
CA ILE A 199 7.00 16.04 -11.15
C ILE A 199 6.71 16.81 -12.44
N SER A 200 5.48 17.32 -12.60
CA SER A 200 5.05 18.03 -13.81
C SER A 200 5.85 19.32 -14.04
N SER A 201 6.21 20.03 -12.97
CA SER A 201 6.99 21.27 -13.05
C SER A 201 8.47 21.03 -13.43
N LYS A 202 9.03 19.87 -13.08
CA LYS A 202 10.44 19.51 -13.31
C LYS A 202 10.71 18.80 -14.64
N MET A 203 9.68 18.43 -15.42
CA MET A 203 9.83 17.75 -16.73
C MET A 203 10.42 18.61 -17.87
N THR A 204 10.97 19.80 -17.61
CA THR A 204 11.37 20.75 -18.67
C THR A 204 12.90 20.81 -18.94
N GLY A 205 13.70 19.95 -18.31
CA GLY A 205 15.17 20.04 -18.34
C GLY A 205 15.92 18.83 -18.91
N GLY A 206 17.24 18.97 -19.06
CA GLY A 206 18.14 18.02 -19.74
C GLY A 206 18.42 16.71 -18.97
N ALA A 207 19.44 15.94 -19.40
CA ALA A 207 19.69 14.57 -18.89
C ALA A 207 19.83 14.43 -17.35
N ASN A 208 20.43 15.41 -16.66
CA ASN A 208 20.53 15.42 -15.19
C ASN A 208 19.16 15.61 -14.50
N ASP A 209 18.19 16.22 -15.19
CA ASP A 209 16.84 16.42 -14.66
C ASP A 209 16.02 15.12 -14.75
N PHE A 210 16.34 14.23 -15.70
CA PHE A 210 15.69 12.93 -15.83
C PHE A 210 16.07 11.97 -14.70
N ASP A 211 17.35 11.85 -14.34
CA ASP A 211 17.79 10.98 -13.24
C ASP A 211 17.23 11.44 -11.89
N ASN A 212 17.20 12.76 -11.65
CA ASN A 212 16.61 13.36 -10.47
C ASN A 212 15.08 13.13 -10.44
N LEU A 213 14.40 13.26 -11.58
CA LEU A 213 12.97 13.02 -11.70
C LEU A 213 12.62 11.54 -11.48
N ALA A 214 13.39 10.61 -12.06
CA ALA A 214 13.22 9.18 -11.88
C ALA A 214 13.44 8.80 -10.40
N PHE A 215 14.49 9.32 -9.78
CA PHE A 215 14.75 9.12 -8.36
C PHE A 215 13.60 9.67 -7.49
N PHE A 216 13.13 10.89 -7.76
CA PHE A 216 12.01 11.51 -7.06
C PHE A 216 10.74 10.65 -7.18
N THR A 217 10.39 10.26 -8.39
CA THR A 217 9.19 9.47 -8.69
C THR A 217 9.22 8.11 -7.97
N ILE A 218 10.35 7.40 -8.04
CA ILE A 218 10.53 6.10 -7.36
C ILE A 218 10.44 6.26 -5.84
N SER A 219 11.01 7.33 -5.29
CA SER A 219 11.01 7.57 -3.84
C SER A 219 9.62 7.96 -3.34
N THR A 220 8.90 8.81 -4.07
CA THR A 220 7.48 9.14 -3.80
C THR A 220 6.62 7.89 -3.82
N ALA A 221 6.78 7.05 -4.85
CA ALA A 221 6.09 5.77 -4.96
C ALA A 221 6.34 4.87 -3.74
N LYS A 222 7.60 4.81 -3.26
CA LYS A 222 7.95 4.04 -2.07
C LYS A 222 7.27 4.58 -0.81
N VAL A 223 7.25 5.90 -0.61
CA VAL A 223 6.56 6.53 0.54
C VAL A 223 5.07 6.19 0.53
N ILE A 224 4.42 6.36 -0.63
CA ILE A 224 3.00 6.00 -0.80
C ILE A 224 2.77 4.51 -0.55
N SER A 225 3.63 3.64 -1.08
CA SER A 225 3.55 2.18 -0.88
C SER A 225 3.53 1.81 0.60
N GLU A 226 4.52 2.30 1.35
CA GLU A 226 4.67 2.00 2.78
C GLU A 226 3.48 2.58 3.57
N SER A 227 3.06 3.80 3.24
CA SER A 227 1.92 4.46 3.89
C SER A 227 0.61 3.71 3.67
N SER A 228 0.32 3.30 2.43
CA SER A 228 -0.85 2.47 2.10
C SER A 228 -0.81 1.13 2.81
N SER A 229 0.36 0.50 2.87
CA SER A 229 0.61 -0.74 3.61
C SER A 229 0.30 -0.61 5.10
N PHE A 230 0.70 0.51 5.72
CA PHE A 230 0.33 0.83 7.11
C PHE A 230 -1.19 1.02 7.28
N ILE A 231 -1.85 1.74 6.38
CA ILE A 231 -3.31 1.97 6.42
C ILE A 231 -4.06 0.64 6.31
N MET A 232 -3.66 -0.21 5.36
CA MET A 232 -4.20 -1.56 5.16
C MET A 232 -4.02 -2.41 6.41
N THR A 233 -2.80 -2.43 6.98
CA THR A 233 -2.49 -3.18 8.19
C THR A 233 -3.36 -2.70 9.36
N THR A 234 -3.55 -1.39 9.53
CA THR A 234 -4.39 -0.83 10.59
C THR A 234 -5.84 -1.27 10.46
N SER A 235 -6.39 -1.27 9.25
CA SER A 235 -7.75 -1.77 9.04
C SER A 235 -7.87 -3.26 9.39
N ILE A 236 -6.95 -4.09 8.90
CA ILE A 236 -6.94 -5.54 9.18
C ILE A 236 -6.86 -5.79 10.69
N VAL A 237 -5.95 -5.10 11.39
CA VAL A 237 -5.80 -5.20 12.85
C VAL A 237 -7.09 -4.79 13.56
N GLN A 238 -7.68 -3.66 13.17
CA GLN A 238 -8.92 -3.17 13.77
C GLN A 238 -10.04 -4.19 13.67
N ASP A 239 -10.17 -4.83 12.52
CA ASP A 239 -11.23 -5.80 12.30
C ASP A 239 -10.99 -7.09 13.08
N ILE A 240 -9.75 -7.58 13.12
CA ILE A 240 -9.42 -8.76 13.93
C ILE A 240 -9.67 -8.50 15.43
N LEU A 241 -9.29 -7.34 15.95
CA LEU A 241 -9.52 -7.00 17.35
C LEU A 241 -11.00 -6.88 17.71
N LYS A 242 -11.87 -6.40 16.79
CA LYS A 242 -13.33 -6.39 17.00
C LYS A 242 -13.94 -7.79 17.10
N GLN A 243 -13.21 -8.81 16.67
CA GLN A 243 -13.70 -10.18 16.58
C GLN A 243 -13.26 -11.03 17.78
N ILE A 244 -12.19 -10.63 18.44
CA ILE A 244 -11.66 -11.28 19.64
C ILE A 244 -12.24 -10.65 20.94
N ASN A 245 -12.68 -9.38 20.87
CA ASN A 245 -13.32 -8.65 21.97
C ASN A 245 -14.84 -8.58 21.77
#